data_AF-A0A953H4F5-F1
#
_entry.id   AF-A0A953H4F5-F1
#
_cell.length_a   1.000
_cell.length_b   1.000
_cell.length_c   1.000
_cell.angle_alpha   90.00
_cell.angle_beta   90.00
_cell.angle_gamma   90.00
#
_symmetry.space_group_name_H-M   'P 1'
#
loop_
_entity.id
_entity.type
_entity.pdbx_description
1 polymer ?
#
loop_
_entity_poly.entity_id
_entity_poly.type
_entity_poly.pdbx_seq_one_letter_code
_entity_poly.pdbx_strand_id
1 'polypeptide(L)'
;MRPCSCYAVSHTSPQAGTTTLSKEGINLPEVFEGVFLEAQFLLPDLSSLIFLSDDDPYDAGLHIYLLSANGSILDSLEAGAPYAPGIFKIKQYGDTWLEFEFFTNNTLYKINYLEKPQLRFHLPTGWKYKHFLQTHYLSLEQL
;
A
#
# COMPACT_ATOMS: atom_id res chain seq x y z
N MET A 1 14.95 1.60 -2.73
CA MET A 1 13.74 1.48 -3.55
C MET A 1 13.71 2.62 -4.56
N ARG A 2 12.95 2.48 -5.64
CA ARG A 2 12.80 3.52 -6.66
C ARG A 2 11.36 3.60 -7.18
N PRO A 3 10.86 4.79 -7.53
CA PRO A 3 9.60 4.91 -8.25
C PRO A 3 9.63 4.09 -9.54
N CYS A 4 8.49 3.52 -9.93
CA CYS A 4 8.37 2.77 -11.18
C CYS A 4 7.02 3.04 -11.87
N SER A 5 6.82 2.44 -13.04
CA SER A 5 5.55 2.52 -13.78
C SER A 5 5.24 1.17 -14.45
N CYS A 6 5.49 0.07 -13.72
CA CYS A 6 5.30 -1.29 -14.23
C CYS A 6 3.90 -1.84 -13.92
N TYR A 7 3.17 -1.25 -12.97
CA TYR A 7 1.80 -1.62 -12.67
C TYR A 7 0.80 -0.62 -13.23
N ALA A 8 -0.33 -1.13 -13.71
CA ALA A 8 -1.48 -0.36 -14.16
C ALA A 8 -2.78 -1.03 -13.72
N VAL A 9 -3.78 -0.21 -13.40
CA VAL A 9 -5.16 -0.67 -13.16
C VAL A 9 -5.72 -1.27 -14.44
N SER A 10 -6.16 -2.53 -14.40
CA SER A 10 -6.71 -3.23 -15.57
C SER A 10 -8.23 -3.30 -15.55
N HIS A 11 -8.83 -3.56 -14.39
CA HIS A 11 -10.27 -3.55 -14.20
C HIS A 11 -10.64 -3.11 -12.79
N THR A 12 -11.59 -2.20 -12.69
CA THR A 12 -12.09 -1.66 -11.43
C THR A 12 -13.55 -2.06 -11.23
N SER A 13 -13.90 -2.46 -10.02
CA SER A 13 -15.27 -2.64 -9.55
C SER A 13 -15.57 -1.60 -8.46
N PRO A 14 -16.07 -0.40 -8.81
CA PRO A 14 -16.31 0.67 -7.85
C PRO A 14 -17.32 0.29 -6.76
N GLN A 15 -18.33 -0.52 -7.10
CA GLN A 15 -19.34 -0.99 -6.13
C GLN A 15 -18.74 -1.88 -5.04
N ALA A 16 -17.65 -2.59 -5.35
CA ALA A 16 -16.94 -3.45 -4.40
C ALA A 16 -15.72 -2.76 -3.77
N GLY A 17 -15.31 -1.58 -4.25
CA GLY A 17 -14.08 -0.92 -3.82
C GLY A 17 -12.81 -1.68 -4.20
N THR A 18 -12.85 -2.49 -5.27
CA THR A 18 -11.74 -3.37 -5.65
C THR A 18 -11.25 -3.14 -7.07
N THR A 19 -9.98 -3.43 -7.31
CA THR A 19 -9.36 -3.40 -8.63
C THR A 19 -8.53 -4.66 -8.89
N THR A 20 -8.21 -4.88 -10.16
CA THR A 20 -7.17 -5.79 -10.59
C THR A 20 -6.04 -4.98 -11.21
N LEU A 21 -4.82 -5.46 -11.01
CA LEU A 21 -3.63 -4.83 -11.56
C LEU A 21 -3.07 -5.68 -12.69
N SER A 22 -2.43 -5.01 -13.64
CA SER A 22 -1.53 -5.63 -14.60
C SER A 22 -0.11 -5.20 -14.30
N LYS A 23 0.86 -6.10 -14.49
CA LYS A 23 2.29 -5.82 -14.44
C LYS A 23 2.86 -5.95 -15.86
N GLU A 24 3.38 -4.86 -16.41
CA GLU A 24 3.93 -4.80 -17.77
C GLU A 24 2.95 -5.34 -18.84
N GLY A 25 1.66 -5.07 -18.64
CA GLY A 25 0.57 -5.51 -19.54
C GLY A 25 0.05 -6.93 -19.27
N ILE A 26 0.63 -7.67 -18.32
CA ILE A 26 0.15 -9.00 -17.90
C ILE A 26 -0.75 -8.84 -16.68
N ASN A 27 -2.01 -9.28 -16.77
CA ASN A 27 -2.94 -9.23 -15.64
C ASN A 27 -2.48 -10.12 -14.50
N LEU A 28 -2.50 -9.58 -13.29
CA LEU A 28 -2.33 -10.35 -12.07
C LEU A 28 -3.64 -11.09 -11.75
N PRO A 29 -3.56 -12.29 -11.16
CA PRO A 29 -4.74 -13.05 -10.75
C PRO A 29 -5.38 -12.51 -9.45
N GLU A 30 -4.64 -11.71 -8.68
CA GLU A 30 -5.06 -11.17 -7.39
C GLU A 30 -6.03 -10.00 -7.57
N VAL A 31 -6.95 -9.86 -6.61
CA VAL A 31 -7.86 -8.71 -6.48
C VAL A 31 -7.38 -7.86 -5.32
N PHE A 32 -7.34 -6.55 -5.53
CA PHE A 32 -6.86 -5.57 -4.56
C PHE A 32 -8.00 -4.66 -4.14
N GLU A 33 -8.08 -4.34 -2.86
CA GLU A 33 -8.90 -3.21 -2.38
C GLU A 33 -8.20 -1.88 -2.70
N GLY A 34 -8.99 -0.86 -3.00
CA GLY A 34 -8.55 0.38 -3.62
C GLY A 34 -8.77 0.34 -5.14
N VAL A 35 -9.11 1.49 -5.71
CA VAL A 35 -9.52 1.64 -7.11
C VAL A 35 -8.63 2.60 -7.90
N PHE A 36 -7.87 3.45 -7.22
CA PHE A 36 -6.86 4.32 -7.81
C PHE A 36 -5.45 3.90 -7.42
N LEU A 37 -4.54 3.88 -8.40
CA LEU A 37 -3.13 3.66 -8.17
C LEU A 37 -2.42 4.98 -7.85
N GLU A 38 -2.09 5.17 -6.58
CA GLU A 38 -1.47 6.39 -6.05
C GLU A 38 0.04 6.41 -6.30
N ALA A 39 0.71 5.30 -6.00
CA ALA A 39 2.14 5.17 -6.21
C ALA A 39 2.58 3.71 -6.28
N GLN A 40 3.75 3.51 -6.87
CA GLN A 40 4.38 2.22 -7.00
C GLN A 40 5.91 2.35 -6.91
N PHE A 41 6.53 1.48 -6.13
CA PHE A 41 7.97 1.45 -5.91
C PHE A 41 8.52 0.06 -6.14
N LEU A 42 9.67 -0.03 -6.81
CA LEU A 42 10.45 -1.26 -6.93
C LEU A 42 11.50 -1.31 -5.82
N LEU A 43 11.56 -2.44 -5.11
CA LEU A 43 12.54 -2.70 -4.05
C LEU A 43 13.79 -3.41 -4.60
N PRO A 44 14.90 -3.44 -3.84
CA PRO A 44 16.14 -4.09 -4.27
C PRO A 44 16.01 -5.58 -4.60
N ASP A 45 15.09 -6.29 -3.94
CA ASP A 45 14.79 -7.72 -4.15
C ASP A 45 13.79 -7.98 -5.29
N LEU A 46 13.47 -6.96 -6.09
CA LEU A 46 12.47 -6.98 -7.17
C LEU A 46 11.01 -7.13 -6.70
N SER A 47 10.77 -7.11 -5.39
CA SER A 47 9.43 -6.92 -4.85
C SER A 47 8.94 -5.50 -5.14
N SER A 48 7.63 -5.27 -5.04
CA SER A 48 7.02 -3.98 -5.35
C SER A 48 6.11 -3.51 -4.22
N LEU A 49 6.23 -2.25 -3.84
CA LEU A 49 5.31 -1.60 -2.91
C LEU A 49 4.28 -0.81 -3.70
N ILE A 50 3.00 -1.13 -3.55
CA ILE A 50 1.89 -0.55 -4.29
C ILE A 50 0.96 0.16 -3.32
N PHE A 51 0.60 1.39 -3.64
CA PHE A 51 -0.32 2.21 -2.88
C PHE A 51 -1.58 2.40 -3.71
N LEU A 52 -2.73 1.96 -3.17
CA LEU A 52 -4.04 2.14 -3.77
C LEU A 52 -4.95 2.95 -2.85
N SER A 53 -5.77 3.83 -3.41
CA SER A 53 -6.78 4.58 -2.66
C SER A 53 -8.19 4.28 -3.17
N ASP A 54 -9.17 4.50 -2.31
CA ASP A 54 -10.58 4.39 -2.65
C ASP A 54 -11.08 5.64 -3.42
N ASP A 55 -12.10 5.47 -4.26
CA ASP A 55 -12.79 6.56 -4.98
C ASP A 55 -13.97 7.08 -4.15
N ASP A 56 -13.69 7.48 -2.91
CA ASP A 56 -14.69 8.03 -2.00
C ASP A 56 -14.22 9.37 -1.40
N PRO A 57 -14.90 10.49 -1.67
CA PRO A 57 -14.55 11.79 -1.11
C PRO A 57 -14.87 11.93 0.39
N TYR A 58 -15.63 11.00 0.98
CA TYR A 58 -16.04 11.00 2.38
C TYR A 58 -15.29 9.97 3.22
N ASP A 59 -14.88 8.84 2.62
CA ASP A 59 -14.20 7.74 3.30
C ASP A 59 -13.06 7.16 2.44
N ALA A 60 -12.00 7.95 2.26
CA ALA A 60 -10.84 7.54 1.48
C ALA A 60 -9.93 6.61 2.31
N GLY A 61 -9.97 5.32 2.03
CA GLY A 61 -8.98 4.37 2.52
C GLY A 61 -7.68 4.41 1.71
N LEU A 62 -6.55 4.11 2.36
CA LEU A 62 -5.27 3.82 1.71
C LEU A 62 -4.90 2.37 1.95
N HIS A 63 -4.68 1.64 0.87
CA HIS A 63 -4.29 0.25 0.87
C HIS A 63 -2.85 0.15 0.36
N ILE A 64 -1.99 -0.50 1.14
CA ILE A 64 -0.58 -0.68 0.78
C ILE A 64 -0.31 -2.17 0.67
N TYR A 65 0.19 -2.59 -0.49
CA TYR A 65 0.52 -3.98 -0.78
C TYR A 65 2.02 -4.11 -1.06
N LEU A 66 2.64 -5.11 -0.45
CA LEU A 66 3.92 -5.63 -0.89
C LEU A 66 3.69 -6.82 -1.80
N LEU A 67 4.12 -6.71 -3.05
CA LEU A 67 4.01 -7.77 -4.04
C LEU A 67 5.37 -8.42 -4.28
N SER A 68 5.37 -9.74 -4.43
CA SER A 68 6.55 -10.47 -4.90
C SER A 68 6.91 -10.06 -6.33
N ALA A 69 8.09 -10.47 -6.80
CA ALA A 69 8.51 -10.25 -8.19
C ALA A 69 7.50 -10.81 -9.22
N ASN A 70 6.71 -11.83 -8.84
CA ASN A 70 5.68 -12.44 -9.69
C ASN A 70 4.28 -11.82 -9.50
N GLY A 71 4.13 -10.82 -8.64
CA GLY A 71 2.87 -10.11 -8.41
C GLY A 71 1.95 -10.73 -7.35
N SER A 72 2.38 -11.79 -6.65
CA SER A 72 1.64 -12.34 -5.49
C SER A 72 1.76 -11.42 -4.29
N ILE A 73 0.70 -11.29 -3.50
CA ILE A 73 0.71 -10.48 -2.26
C ILE A 73 1.58 -11.17 -1.20
N LEU A 74 2.61 -10.47 -0.73
CA LEU A 74 3.48 -10.89 0.37
C LEU A 74 3.04 -10.30 1.71
N ASP A 75 2.53 -9.06 1.68
CA ASP A 75 2.05 -8.36 2.85
C ASP A 75 1.08 -7.25 2.45
N SER A 76 0.20 -6.86 3.35
CA SER A 76 -0.72 -5.76 3.10
C SER A 76 -1.24 -5.10 4.38
N LEU A 77 -1.44 -3.79 4.27
CA LEU A 77 -1.92 -2.94 5.34
C LEU A 77 -2.89 -1.89 4.78
N GLU A 78 -3.78 -1.44 5.64
CA GLU A 78 -4.85 -0.51 5.29
C GLU A 78 -4.94 0.57 6.35
N ALA A 79 -5.12 1.81 5.89
CA ALA A 79 -5.56 2.93 6.69
C ALA A 79 -7.08 3.07 6.53
N GLY A 80 -7.82 2.95 7.62
CA GLY A 80 -9.29 3.01 7.65
C GLY A 80 -9.79 4.00 8.69
N ALA A 81 -9.26 5.23 8.68
CA ALA A 81 -9.69 6.25 9.60
C ALA A 81 -11.03 6.83 9.13
N PRO A 82 -12.12 6.68 9.90
CA PRO A 82 -13.41 7.22 9.52
C PRO A 82 -13.32 8.76 9.45
N TYR A 83 -13.79 9.34 8.34
CA TYR A 83 -14.01 10.78 8.12
C TYR A 83 -12.81 11.67 7.72
N ALA A 84 -11.75 11.12 7.13
CA ALA A 84 -10.64 11.95 6.66
C ALA A 84 -10.35 11.78 5.17
N PRO A 85 -10.87 12.65 4.28
CA PRO A 85 -10.29 12.80 2.95
C PRO A 85 -8.80 13.09 3.08
N GLY A 86 -7.98 12.18 2.55
CA GLY A 86 -6.53 12.26 2.61
C GLY A 86 -5.95 12.67 1.28
N ILE A 87 -5.05 13.66 1.29
CA ILE A 87 -4.12 13.86 0.18
C ILE A 87 -2.96 12.90 0.42
N PHE A 88 -2.82 11.91 -0.46
CA PHE A 88 -1.63 11.06 -0.45
C PHE A 88 -0.43 11.83 -1.01
N LYS A 89 0.67 11.86 -0.27
CA LYS A 89 1.91 12.48 -0.73
C LYS A 89 3.13 11.74 -0.20
N ILE A 90 3.96 11.24 -1.13
CA ILE A 90 5.31 10.78 -0.82
C ILE A 90 6.18 11.98 -0.44
N LYS A 91 6.88 11.87 0.69
CA LYS A 91 7.78 12.92 1.20
C LYS A 91 9.24 12.60 0.93
N GLN A 92 9.68 11.41 1.31
CA GLN A 92 11.02 10.93 1.07
C GLN A 92 11.05 9.40 1.07
N TYR A 93 12.08 8.81 0.49
CA TYR A 93 12.27 7.36 0.49
C TYR A 93 13.75 7.03 0.46
N GLY A 94 14.10 5.94 1.13
CA GLY A 94 15.42 5.32 1.11
C GLY A 94 15.37 3.93 0.53
N ASP A 95 16.36 3.08 0.82
CA ASP A 95 16.40 1.78 0.16
C ASP A 95 15.31 0.80 0.61
N THR A 96 15.02 0.83 1.90
CA THR A 96 14.12 -0.08 2.61
C THR A 96 13.05 0.66 3.39
N TRP A 97 12.88 1.96 3.18
CA TRP A 97 11.87 2.74 3.88
C TRP A 97 11.33 3.86 3.02
N LEU A 98 10.12 4.31 3.32
CA LEU A 98 9.46 5.43 2.66
C LEU A 98 8.65 6.21 3.68
N GLU A 99 8.64 7.53 3.54
CA GLU A 99 7.81 8.43 4.31
C GLU A 99 6.76 9.06 3.42
N PHE A 100 5.54 9.09 3.94
CA PHE A 100 4.39 9.66 3.27
C PHE A 100 3.48 10.35 4.28
N GLU A 101 2.73 11.30 3.78
CA GLU A 101 1.57 11.83 4.48
C GLU A 101 0.33 11.27 3.79
N PHE A 102 -0.61 10.85 4.62
CA PHE A 102 -1.97 10.49 4.23
C PHE A 102 -2.85 11.04 5.35
N PHE A 103 -4.03 11.58 5.01
CA PHE A 103 -4.87 12.46 5.85
C PHE A 103 -4.39 13.91 5.91
N THR A 104 -5.33 14.85 5.78
CA THR A 104 -5.07 16.31 5.81
C THR A 104 -4.83 16.80 7.25
N ASN A 105 -3.88 16.21 7.96
CA ASN A 105 -3.58 16.46 9.38
C ASN A 105 -2.08 16.63 9.67
N ASN A 106 -1.24 16.77 8.62
CA ASN A 106 0.22 16.83 8.71
C ASN A 106 0.86 15.65 9.47
N THR A 107 0.19 14.50 9.55
CA THR A 107 0.76 13.31 10.17
C THR A 107 1.66 12.61 9.18
N LEU A 108 2.93 12.48 9.56
CA LEU A 108 3.94 11.80 8.76
C LEU A 108 4.01 10.34 9.19
N TYR A 109 3.87 9.45 8.21
CA TYR A 109 4.01 8.01 8.40
C TYR A 109 5.29 7.55 7.72
N LYS A 110 5.97 6.61 8.36
CA LYS A 110 7.12 5.93 7.79
C LYS A 110 6.84 4.44 7.69
N ILE A 111 6.88 3.93 6.47
CA ILE A 111 6.83 2.51 6.19
C ILE A 111 8.24 1.97 6.03
N ASN A 112 8.56 0.89 6.72
CA ASN A 112 9.81 0.18 6.58
C ASN A 112 9.54 -1.22 6.02
N TYR A 113 10.33 -1.59 5.01
CA TYR A 113 10.43 -2.94 4.46
C TYR A 113 11.54 -3.70 5.20
N LEU A 114 11.21 -4.92 5.61
CA LEU A 114 12.09 -5.85 6.29
C LEU A 114 12.49 -6.96 5.33
N GLU A 115 13.78 -7.31 5.27
CA GLU A 115 14.26 -8.44 4.43
C GLU A 115 13.70 -9.80 4.88
N LYS A 116 13.28 -9.91 6.15
CA LYS A 116 12.70 -11.12 6.73
C LYS A 116 11.38 -10.78 7.42
N PRO A 117 10.33 -11.58 7.23
CA PRO A 117 9.04 -11.28 7.82
C PRO A 117 9.07 -11.54 9.32
N GLN A 118 8.36 -10.72 10.08
CA GLN A 118 8.32 -10.75 11.55
C GLN A 118 6.88 -10.74 12.05
N LEU A 119 6.62 -11.38 13.19
CA LEU A 119 5.31 -11.27 13.86
C LEU A 119 5.12 -9.84 14.36
N ARG A 120 4.05 -9.18 13.93
CA ARG A 120 3.73 -7.79 14.28
C ARG A 120 2.24 -7.64 14.54
N PHE A 121 1.93 -6.91 15.61
CA PHE A 121 0.55 -6.66 16.04
C PHE A 121 0.27 -5.17 16.29
N HIS A 122 1.32 -4.34 16.35
CA HIS A 122 1.19 -2.92 16.69
C HIS A 122 1.37 -2.09 15.42
N LEU A 123 0.34 -1.34 15.07
CA LEU A 123 0.34 -0.29 14.06
C LEU A 123 -0.19 1.00 14.70
N PRO A 124 0.10 2.18 14.13
CA PRO A 124 -0.51 3.44 14.55
C PRO A 124 -2.04 3.37 14.49
N THR A 125 -2.71 4.22 15.28
CA THR A 125 -4.17 4.31 15.27
C THR A 125 -4.70 4.57 13.86
N GLY A 126 -5.77 3.86 13.48
CA GLY A 126 -6.35 3.94 12.14
C GLY A 126 -5.72 3.00 11.11
N TRP A 127 -4.67 2.27 11.47
CA TRP A 127 -4.03 1.28 10.60
C TRP A 127 -4.25 -0.15 11.09
N LYS A 128 -4.39 -1.07 10.14
CA LYS A 128 -4.47 -2.51 10.40
C LYS A 128 -3.74 -3.30 9.32
N TYR A 129 -3.17 -4.44 9.71
CA TYR A 129 -2.75 -5.45 8.75
C TYR A 129 -3.99 -6.16 8.20
N LYS A 130 -4.07 -6.40 6.90
CA LYS A 130 -5.22 -7.14 6.32
C LYS A 130 -5.20 -8.62 6.70
N HIS A 131 -4.05 -9.18 7.07
CA HIS A 131 -3.88 -10.57 7.50
C HIS A 131 -3.27 -10.69 8.91
N PHE A 132 -4.11 -10.75 9.94
CA PHE A 132 -3.66 -10.66 11.35
C PHE A 132 -2.83 -11.84 11.89
N LEU A 133 -2.84 -13.01 11.23
CA LEU A 133 -2.13 -14.22 11.69
C LEU A 133 -0.83 -14.51 10.93
N GLN A 134 -0.40 -13.59 10.06
CA GLN A 134 0.76 -13.79 9.22
C GLN A 134 1.99 -13.04 9.76
N THR A 135 3.16 -13.44 9.30
CA THR A 135 4.37 -12.66 9.51
C THR A 135 4.44 -11.55 8.48
N HIS A 136 4.80 -10.35 8.92
CA HIS A 136 4.74 -9.13 8.12
C HIS A 136 6.14 -8.67 7.71
N TYR A 137 6.29 -8.33 6.43
CA TYR A 137 7.47 -7.68 5.84
C TYR A 137 7.42 -6.16 6.02
N LEU A 138 6.21 -5.61 6.17
CA LEU A 138 5.98 -4.18 6.32
C LEU A 138 5.82 -3.84 7.81
N SER A 139 6.42 -2.74 8.20
CA SER A 139 6.15 -2.08 9.48
C SER A 139 5.85 -0.62 9.24
N LEU A 140 4.94 -0.07 10.04
CA LEU A 140 4.53 1.32 9.94
C LEU A 140 4.71 2.01 11.29
N GLU A 141 5.30 3.19 11.26
CA GLU A 141 5.44 4.06 12.42
C GLU A 141 4.90 5.46 12.09
N GLN A 142 4.32 6.10 13.10
CA GLN A 142 3.94 7.51 13.03
C GLN A 142 5.07 8.32 13.64
N LEU A 143 5.55 9.34 12.92
CA LEU A 143 6.66 10.21 13.32
C LEU A 143 6.19 11.43 14.13
#